data_AF-A0A951JQC7-F1
#
_entry.id   AF-A0A951JQC7-F1
#
_cell.length_a   1.000
_cell.length_b   1.000
_cell.length_c   1.000
_cell.angle_alpha   90.00
_cell.angle_beta   90.00
_cell.angle_gamma   90.00
#
_symmetry.space_group_name_H-M   'P 1'
#
loop_
_entity.id
_entity.type
_entity.pdbx_description
1 polymer ?
#
loop_
_entity_poly.entity_id
_entity_poly.type
_entity_poly.pdbx_seq_one_letter_code
_entity_poly.pdbx_strand_id
1 'polypeptide(L)'
;MSSIWTPGGERPVPPKPATSEPTPPPRSEDAAQADPRDELTPEQQAQLERELAAMQEEVASTPASVVVANHAVGLFQLAAIHLNQQPPNLAEGRLAIDAMAALVEGLAGRLGDEEQSLRDGLAQLRMAFVQLSAAGGTPPA
;
A
#
# COMPACT_ATOMS: atom_id res chain seq x y z
N MET A 1 -5.43 -15.00 -7.90
CA MET A 1 -6.12 -14.53 -6.68
C MET A 1 -5.30 -13.39 -6.14
N SER A 2 -5.79 -12.15 -6.25
CA SER A 2 -5.03 -10.96 -5.88
C SER A 2 -5.45 -10.53 -4.47
N SER A 3 -4.56 -10.68 -3.50
CA SER A 3 -4.72 -10.16 -2.14
C SER A 3 -4.31 -8.69 -2.11
N ILE A 4 -5.18 -7.84 -1.57
CA ILE A 4 -4.80 -6.48 -1.20
C ILE A 4 -4.30 -6.57 0.24
N TRP A 5 -3.04 -6.22 0.45
CA TRP A 5 -2.50 -6.09 1.78
C TRP A 5 -3.13 -4.87 2.46
N THR A 6 -3.80 -5.08 3.59
CA THR A 6 -4.20 -4.02 4.52
C THR A 6 -3.52 -4.23 5.87
N PRO A 7 -3.15 -3.18 6.60
CA PRO A 7 -2.43 -3.29 7.87
C PRO A 7 -3.11 -4.11 8.97
N GLY A 8 -4.39 -4.48 8.80
CA GLY A 8 -5.15 -5.36 9.70
C GLY A 8 -5.29 -6.83 9.25
N GLY A 9 -4.56 -7.28 8.23
CA GLY A 9 -4.63 -8.66 7.69
C GLY A 9 -5.06 -8.73 6.22
N GLU A 10 -4.82 -9.88 5.58
CA GLU A 10 -5.10 -10.10 4.16
C GLU A 10 -6.62 -10.13 3.91
N ARG A 11 -7.12 -9.20 3.10
CA ARG A 11 -8.51 -9.24 2.63
C ARG A 11 -8.56 -9.96 1.27
N PRO A 12 -9.17 -11.15 1.16
CA PRO A 12 -9.38 -11.78 -0.13
C PRO A 12 -10.38 -10.96 -0.95
N VAL A 13 -10.02 -10.61 -2.18
CA VAL A 13 -10.93 -9.97 -3.13
C VAL A 13 -11.80 -11.06 -3.76
N PRO A 14 -13.13 -11.08 -3.54
CA PRO A 14 -13.99 -12.05 -4.21
C PRO A 14 -14.02 -11.78 -5.73
N PRO A 15 -13.96 -12.81 -6.58
CA PRO A 15 -14.13 -12.63 -8.02
C PRO A 15 -15.53 -12.10 -8.30
N LYS A 16 -15.63 -11.10 -9.18
CA LYS A 16 -16.90 -10.47 -9.59
C LYS A 16 -17.83 -11.53 -10.19
N PRO A 17 -18.99 -11.85 -9.57
CA PRO A 17 -19.93 -12.78 -10.18
C PRO A 17 -20.67 -12.08 -11.32
N ALA A 18 -20.87 -12.82 -12.41
CA ALA A 18 -21.79 -12.45 -13.47
C ALA A 18 -23.21 -12.37 -12.90
N THR A 19 -23.95 -11.35 -13.35
CA THR A 19 -25.32 -10.99 -12.97
C THR A 19 -26.27 -12.18 -12.88
N SER A 20 -26.91 -12.36 -11.72
CA SER A 20 -28.22 -12.99 -11.52
C SER A 20 -28.67 -12.70 -10.08
N GLU A 21 -29.71 -11.88 -9.90
CA GLU A 21 -30.31 -11.59 -8.59
C GLU A 21 -31.09 -12.81 -8.05
N PRO A 22 -30.95 -13.09 -6.74
CA PRO A 22 -32.05 -13.65 -5.98
C PRO A 22 -32.33 -12.80 -4.71
N THR A 23 -33.63 -12.65 -4.42
CA THR A 23 -34.24 -12.02 -3.24
C THR A 23 -33.49 -12.31 -1.92
N PRO A 24 -33.16 -11.29 -1.11
CA PRO A 24 -32.48 -11.52 0.17
C PRO A 24 -33.45 -12.10 1.22
N PRO A 25 -33.00 -13.05 2.07
CA PRO A 25 -33.74 -13.45 3.28
C PRO A 25 -33.79 -12.27 4.28
N PRO A 26 -34.70 -12.30 5.28
CA PRO A 26 -34.77 -11.25 6.30
C PRO A 26 -33.44 -11.15 7.01
N ARG A 27 -32.85 -9.96 6.93
CA ARG A 27 -31.59 -9.60 7.56
C ARG A 27 -31.81 -9.59 9.07
N SER A 28 -31.29 -10.59 9.78
CA SER A 28 -31.13 -10.51 11.22
C SER A 28 -30.17 -9.34 11.48
N GLU A 29 -30.69 -8.25 12.05
CA GLU A 29 -29.94 -7.01 12.33
C GLU A 29 -28.96 -7.14 13.52
N ASP A 30 -28.71 -8.37 13.98
CA ASP A 30 -27.96 -8.67 15.21
C ASP A 30 -26.61 -9.37 14.97
N ALA A 31 -26.13 -9.41 13.72
CA ALA A 31 -24.72 -9.67 13.44
C ALA A 31 -23.95 -8.35 13.57
N ALA A 32 -23.95 -7.76 14.77
CA ALA A 32 -22.87 -6.86 15.16
C ALA A 32 -21.57 -7.63 14.88
N GLN A 33 -20.71 -7.06 14.04
CA GLN A 33 -19.38 -7.62 13.79
C GLN A 33 -18.67 -7.66 15.15
N ALA A 34 -18.65 -8.83 15.79
CA ALA A 34 -17.89 -9.03 17.02
C ALA A 34 -16.44 -8.64 16.71
N ASP A 35 -15.81 -7.86 17.59
CA ASP A 35 -14.38 -7.60 17.45
C ASP A 35 -13.68 -8.96 17.53
N PRO A 36 -12.85 -9.36 16.56
CA PRO A 36 -12.09 -10.61 16.64
C PRO A 36 -11.30 -10.77 17.95
N ARG A 37 -11.04 -9.66 18.67
CA ARG A 37 -10.45 -9.65 20.01
C ARG A 37 -11.39 -10.20 21.10
N ASP A 38 -12.70 -10.08 20.93
CA ASP A 38 -13.71 -10.59 21.89
C ASP A 38 -13.78 -12.13 21.89
N GLU A 39 -13.28 -12.78 20.85
CA GLU A 39 -13.15 -14.25 20.76
C GLU A 39 -11.90 -14.79 21.47
N LEU A 40 -10.96 -13.92 21.85
CA LEU A 40 -9.72 -14.29 22.54
C LEU A 40 -9.96 -14.52 24.03
N THR A 41 -9.27 -15.48 24.64
CA THR A 41 -9.27 -15.61 26.10
C THR A 41 -8.61 -14.39 26.75
N PRO A 42 -8.91 -14.07 28.03
CA PRO A 42 -8.28 -12.95 28.73
C PRO A 42 -6.73 -13.01 28.69
N GLU A 43 -6.15 -14.21 28.74
CA GLU A 43 -4.71 -14.41 28.63
C GLU A 43 -4.18 -14.11 27.22
N GLN A 44 -4.92 -14.49 26.18
CA GLN A 44 -4.57 -14.20 24.79
C GLN A 44 -4.68 -12.70 24.48
N GLN A 45 -5.69 -12.03 25.01
CA GLN A 45 -5.83 -10.57 24.92
C GLN A 45 -4.64 -9.86 25.58
N ALA A 46 -4.31 -10.24 26.83
CA ALA A 46 -3.16 -9.66 27.54
C ALA A 46 -1.83 -9.94 26.82
N GLN A 47 -1.70 -11.08 26.15
CA GLN A 47 -0.51 -11.38 25.34
C GLN A 47 -0.42 -10.48 24.10
N LEU A 48 -1.52 -10.34 23.36
CA LEU A 48 -1.59 -9.46 22.19
C LEU A 48 -1.31 -7.99 22.56
N GLU A 49 -1.86 -7.51 23.69
CA GLU A 49 -1.59 -6.17 24.19
C GLU A 49 -0.10 -5.95 24.48
N ARG A 50 0.56 -6.93 25.10
CA ARG A 50 2.02 -6.87 25.35
C ARG A 50 2.82 -6.86 24.06
N GLU A 51 2.43 -7.66 23.07
CA GLU A 51 3.09 -7.69 21.76
C GLU A 51 2.92 -6.36 21.02
N LEU A 52 1.72 -5.80 20.98
CA LEU A 52 1.46 -4.49 20.36
C LEU A 52 2.20 -3.36 21.06
N ALA A 53 2.31 -3.40 22.40
CA ALA A 53 3.07 -2.41 23.16
C ALA A 53 4.57 -2.51 22.85
N ALA A 54 5.13 -3.72 22.79
CA ALA A 54 6.53 -3.93 22.43
C ALA A 54 6.84 -3.44 21.01
N MET A 55 5.97 -3.72 20.05
CA MET A 55 6.11 -3.22 18.67
C MET A 55 6.03 -1.69 18.60
N GLN A 56 5.12 -1.07 19.36
CA GLN A 56 5.01 0.39 19.42
C GLN A 56 6.28 1.03 20.01
N GLU A 57 6.85 0.44 21.06
CA GLU A 57 8.09 0.91 21.67
C GLU A 57 9.27 0.79 20.71
N GLU A 58 9.38 -0.33 19.98
CA GLU A 58 10.37 -0.51 18.93
C GLU A 58 10.26 0.56 17.84
N VAL A 59 9.05 0.79 17.32
CA VAL A 59 8.80 1.83 16.31
C VAL A 59 9.14 3.23 16.85
N ALA A 60 8.76 3.52 18.10
CA ALA A 60 9.05 4.81 18.74
C ALA A 60 10.55 5.04 18.97
N SER A 61 11.33 3.97 19.15
CA SER A 61 12.78 4.03 19.29
C SER A 61 13.52 4.26 17.96
N THR A 62 12.85 4.02 16.83
CA THR A 62 13.44 4.19 15.49
C THR A 62 13.33 5.66 15.05
N PRO A 63 14.39 6.27 14.49
CA PRO A 63 14.30 7.63 13.96
C PRO A 63 13.19 7.73 12.89
N ALA A 64 12.32 8.72 13.01
CA ALA A 64 11.19 8.89 12.10
C ALA A 64 11.64 9.06 10.63
N SER A 65 12.82 9.65 10.39
CA SER A 65 13.40 9.78 9.04
C SER A 65 13.64 8.41 8.38
N VAL A 66 14.08 7.41 9.14
CA VAL A 66 14.31 6.04 8.64
C VAL A 66 12.98 5.38 8.27
N VAL A 67 11.98 5.51 9.15
CA VAL A 67 10.64 4.97 8.89
C VAL A 67 10.03 5.64 7.65
N VAL A 68 10.08 6.97 7.56
CA VAL A 68 9.54 7.71 6.41
C VAL A 68 10.30 7.41 5.12
N ALA A 69 11.62 7.28 5.16
CA ALA A 69 12.42 6.85 4.00
C ALA A 69 12.01 5.45 3.52
N ASN A 70 11.75 4.52 4.44
CA ASN A 70 11.22 3.20 4.10
C ASN A 70 9.83 3.27 3.43
N HIS A 71 8.96 4.20 3.82
CA HIS A 71 7.69 4.41 3.13
C HIS A 71 7.89 4.93 1.70
N ALA A 72 8.89 5.78 1.46
CA ALA A 72 9.24 6.22 0.11
C ALA A 72 9.72 5.06 -0.77
N VAL A 73 10.47 4.11 -0.21
CA VAL A 73 10.83 2.85 -0.90
C VAL A 73 9.59 2.02 -1.23
N GLY A 74 8.61 1.94 -0.32
CA GLY A 74 7.33 1.28 -0.59
C GLY A 74 6.58 1.90 -1.77
N LEU A 75 6.53 3.24 -1.85
CA LEU A 75 5.93 3.96 -2.99
C LEU A 75 6.70 3.71 -4.29
N PHE A 76 8.03 3.62 -4.23
CA PHE A 76 8.86 3.25 -5.38
C PHE A 76 8.49 1.86 -5.90
N GLN A 77 8.41 0.86 -5.01
CA GLN A 77 8.06 -0.52 -5.37
C GLN A 77 6.65 -0.59 -5.96
N LEU A 78 5.69 0.13 -5.38
CA LEU A 78 4.33 0.20 -5.88
C LEU A 78 4.28 0.75 -7.31
N ALA A 79 4.98 1.86 -7.57
CA ALA A 79 5.10 2.40 -8.92
C ALA A 79 5.71 1.38 -9.88
N ALA A 80 6.82 0.75 -9.51
CA ALA A 80 7.49 -0.25 -10.34
C ALA A 80 6.58 -1.45 -10.68
N ILE A 81 5.81 -1.95 -9.70
CA ILE A 81 4.84 -3.04 -9.92
C ILE A 81 3.81 -2.66 -10.98
N HIS A 82 3.25 -1.45 -10.92
CA HIS A 82 2.24 -1.00 -11.88
C HIS A 82 2.81 -0.72 -13.28
N LEU A 83 4.03 -0.17 -13.36
CA LEU A 83 4.69 0.09 -14.64
C LEU A 83 5.16 -1.19 -15.35
N ASN A 84 5.49 -2.24 -14.59
CA ASN A 84 5.93 -3.53 -15.15
C ASN A 84 4.78 -4.44 -15.61
N GLN A 85 3.51 -4.03 -15.42
CA GLN A 85 2.36 -4.79 -15.91
C GLN A 85 2.34 -4.84 -17.45
N GLN A 86 1.61 -5.82 -18.00
CA GLN A 86 1.41 -5.98 -19.43
C GLN A 86 -0.10 -6.07 -19.73
N PRO A 87 -0.75 -4.98 -20.20
CA PRO A 87 -0.18 -3.66 -20.46
C PRO A 87 0.17 -2.88 -19.17
N PRO A 88 1.08 -1.88 -19.21
CA PRO A 88 1.41 -1.05 -18.06
C PRO A 88 0.18 -0.32 -17.51
N ASN A 89 0.01 -0.31 -16.19
CA ASN A 89 -1.02 0.49 -15.55
C ASN A 89 -0.49 1.89 -15.23
N LEU A 90 -0.58 2.79 -16.22
CA LEU A 90 -0.06 4.15 -16.10
C LEU A 90 -0.82 4.99 -15.07
N ALA A 91 -2.12 4.77 -14.88
CA ALA A 91 -2.90 5.55 -13.92
C ALA A 91 -2.43 5.31 -12.47
N GLU A 92 -2.34 4.04 -12.08
CA GLU A 92 -1.87 3.66 -10.74
C GLU A 92 -0.37 3.92 -10.57
N GLY A 93 0.44 3.65 -11.60
CA GLY A 93 1.87 3.96 -11.59
C GLY A 93 2.13 5.46 -11.39
N ARG A 94 1.33 6.33 -12.02
CA ARG A 94 1.41 7.78 -11.83
C ARG A 94 1.08 8.19 -10.41
N LEU A 95 0.01 7.66 -9.82
CA LEU A 95 -0.37 7.98 -8.45
C LEU A 95 0.75 7.67 -7.46
N ALA A 96 1.40 6.50 -7.59
CA ALA A 96 2.53 6.13 -6.75
C ALA A 96 3.76 7.04 -6.94
N ILE A 97 4.06 7.43 -8.19
CA ILE A 97 5.14 8.39 -8.50
C ILE A 97 4.86 9.76 -7.89
N ASP A 98 3.63 10.26 -8.03
CA ASP A 98 3.23 11.57 -7.52
C ASP A 98 3.26 11.58 -5.98
N ALA A 99 2.84 10.48 -5.33
CA ALA A 99 2.96 10.31 -3.88
C ALA A 99 4.42 10.28 -3.42
N MET A 100 5.28 9.54 -4.12
CA MET A 100 6.72 9.49 -3.81
C MET A 100 7.36 10.87 -4.00
N ALA A 101 6.97 11.60 -5.04
CA ALA A 101 7.42 12.97 -5.29
C ALA A 101 7.03 13.92 -4.16
N ALA A 102 5.75 13.91 -3.75
CA ALA A 102 5.26 14.75 -2.67
C ALA A 102 6.04 14.51 -1.35
N LEU A 103 6.39 13.25 -1.07
CA LEU A 103 7.20 12.88 0.10
C LEU A 103 8.66 13.35 -0.05
N VAL A 104 9.34 12.95 -1.13
CA VAL A 104 10.78 13.19 -1.30
C VAL A 104 11.11 14.67 -1.51
N GLU A 105 10.30 15.37 -2.29
CA GLU A 105 10.50 16.80 -2.56
C GLU A 105 9.98 17.65 -1.41
N GLY A 106 8.84 17.29 -0.82
CA GLY A 106 8.25 18.01 0.31
C GLY A 106 9.05 17.90 1.62
N LEU A 107 9.88 16.86 1.76
CA LEU A 107 10.73 16.62 2.93
C LEU A 107 12.24 16.79 2.64
N ALA A 108 12.59 17.55 1.61
CA ALA A 108 14.00 17.82 1.28
C ALA A 108 14.81 18.31 2.49
N GLY A 109 15.99 17.71 2.70
CA GLY A 109 16.89 17.95 3.82
C GLY A 109 16.50 17.24 5.12
N ARG A 110 15.46 16.39 5.13
CA ARG A 110 14.91 15.75 6.33
C ARG A 110 14.85 14.23 6.26
N LEU A 111 15.25 13.62 5.14
CA LEU A 111 15.15 12.16 4.94
C LEU A 111 16.41 11.39 5.36
N GLY A 112 17.40 12.08 5.92
CA GLY A 112 18.64 11.48 6.40
C GLY A 112 19.51 10.97 5.24
N ASP A 113 20.27 9.92 5.50
CA ASP A 113 21.33 9.45 4.59
C ASP A 113 20.79 8.92 3.25
N GLU A 114 19.55 8.42 3.23
CA GLU A 114 18.91 7.83 2.04
C GLU A 114 18.31 8.87 1.09
N GLU A 115 18.31 10.16 1.44
CA GLU A 115 17.63 11.20 0.69
C GLU A 115 18.07 11.26 -0.78
N GLN A 116 19.38 11.16 -1.03
CA GLN A 116 19.90 11.21 -2.39
C GLN A 116 19.47 9.97 -3.20
N SER A 117 19.56 8.78 -2.60
CA SER A 117 19.11 7.53 -3.21
C SER A 117 17.62 7.59 -3.59
N LEU A 118 16.78 8.17 -2.72
CA LEU A 118 15.35 8.34 -2.96
C LEU A 118 15.06 9.31 -4.12
N ARG A 119 15.81 10.42 -4.22
CA ARG A 119 15.70 11.34 -5.35
C ARG A 119 16.08 10.67 -6.67
N ASP A 120 17.16 9.91 -6.67
CA ASP A 120 17.64 9.21 -7.85
C ASP A 120 16.62 8.14 -8.29
N GLY A 121 16.05 7.40 -7.35
CA GLY A 121 14.97 6.43 -7.60
C GLY A 121 13.70 7.09 -8.18
N LEU A 122 13.29 8.24 -7.65
CA LEU A 122 12.15 9.00 -8.18
C LEU A 122 12.41 9.47 -9.63
N ALA A 123 13.62 9.95 -9.92
CA ALA A 123 13.99 10.36 -11.27
C ALA A 123 13.93 9.18 -12.26
N GLN A 124 14.41 8.00 -11.86
CA GLN A 124 14.32 6.78 -12.66
C GLN A 124 12.87 6.38 -12.97
N LEU A 125 11.98 6.42 -11.97
CA LEU A 125 10.56 6.11 -12.18
C LEU A 125 9.88 7.07 -13.14
N ARG A 126 10.15 8.37 -13.00
CA ARG A 126 9.60 9.40 -13.92
C ARG A 126 10.06 9.17 -15.36
N MET A 127 11.33 8.82 -15.56
CA MET A 127 11.86 8.48 -16.88
C MET A 127 11.18 7.23 -17.47
N ALA A 128 11.03 6.17 -16.68
CA ALA A 128 10.33 4.95 -17.11
C ALA A 128 8.86 5.24 -17.47
N PHE A 129 8.16 6.03 -16.66
CA PHE A 129 6.77 6.43 -16.91
C PHE A 129 6.60 7.15 -18.24
N VAL A 130 7.48 8.12 -18.55
CA VAL A 130 7.43 8.88 -19.81
C VAL A 130 7.66 7.96 -21.01
N GLN A 131 8.64 7.06 -20.93
CA GLN A 131 8.94 6.09 -22.00
C GLN A 131 7.74 5.17 -22.28
N LEU A 132 7.11 4.63 -21.23
CA LEU A 132 5.94 3.76 -21.35
C LEU A 132 4.71 4.51 -21.87
N SER A 133 4.52 5.76 -21.43
CA SER A 133 3.41 6.61 -21.90
C SER A 133 3.53 6.94 -23.39
N ALA A 134 4.74 7.18 -23.88
CA ALA A 134 4.99 7.40 -25.30
C ALA A 134 4.76 6.13 -26.13
N ALA A 135 5.16 4.96 -25.63
CA ALA A 135 4.97 3.67 -26.30
C ALA A 135 3.48 3.28 -26.40
N GLY A 136 2.67 3.58 -25.38
CA GLY A 136 1.22 3.34 -25.40
C GLY A 136 0.41 4.34 -26.24
N GLY A 137 1.01 5.46 -26.64
CA GLY A 137 0.36 6.56 -27.37
C GLY A 137 0.50 6.54 -28.89
N THR A 138 1.17 5.53 -29.47
CA THR A 138 1.41 5.47 -30.93
C THR A 138 0.43 4.50 -31.60
N PRO A 139 -0.56 4.97 -32.40
CA PRO A 139 -1.29 4.08 -33.29
C PRO A 139 -0.39 3.66 -34.47
N PRO A 140 -0.48 2.41 -34.97
CA PRO A 140 0.21 2.04 -36.20
C PRO A 140 -0.31 2.89 -37.37
N ALA A 141 0.62 3.40 -38.18
CA ALA A 141 0.35 4.08 -39.44
C ALA A 141 -0.08 3.09 -40.53
#